data_AF-A0A524MQQ2-F1
#
_entry.id   AF-A0A524MQQ2-F1
#
_cell.length_a   1.000
_cell.length_b   1.000
_cell.length_c   1.000
_cell.angle_alpha   90.00
_cell.angle_beta   90.00
_cell.angle_gamma   90.00
#
_symmetry.space_group_name_H-M   'P 1'
#
loop_
_entity.id
_entity.type
_entity.pdbx_description
1 polymer ?
#
loop_
_entity_poly.entity_id
_entity_poly.type
_entity_poly.pdbx_seq_one_letter_code
_entity_poly.pdbx_strand_id
1 'polypeptide(L)' 'KDPELAKQWHPTKNEKMTSYDVTPNSGKKVWWICNQGHEWKATVNNRRNGRGCPGCYRMGIKRQAKGQTKLI' A
#
# COMPACT_ATOMS: atom_id res chain seq x y z
N LYS A 1 -10.37 -9.10 -3.19
CA LYS A 1 -9.20 -8.33 -3.70
C LYS A 1 -9.48 -6.85 -3.42
N ASP A 2 -8.53 -6.09 -2.86
CA ASP A 2 -8.73 -4.70 -2.42
C ASP A 2 -8.07 -3.73 -3.43
N PRO A 3 -8.86 -3.02 -4.26
CA PRO A 3 -8.33 -2.15 -5.33
C PRO A 3 -7.42 -1.03 -4.83
N GLU A 4 -7.56 -0.63 -3.58
CA GLU A 4 -6.83 0.52 -3.02
C GLU A 4 -5.45 0.15 -2.53
N LEU A 5 -5.33 -1.07 -2.01
CA LEU A 5 -4.06 -1.67 -1.71
C LEU A 5 -3.29 -1.96 -3.01
N ALA A 6 -3.98 -2.40 -4.06
CA ALA A 6 -3.36 -2.61 -5.37
C ALA A 6 -2.69 -1.34 -5.92
N LYS A 7 -3.32 -0.16 -5.75
CA LYS A 7 -2.74 1.14 -6.15
C LYS A 7 -1.43 1.50 -5.42
N GLN A 8 -1.25 0.97 -4.22
CA GLN A 8 -0.09 1.23 -3.37
C GLN A 8 0.94 0.09 -3.45
N TRP A 9 0.71 -0.92 -4.30
CA TRP A 9 1.65 -2.00 -4.51
C TRP A 9 2.91 -1.46 -5.20
N HIS A 10 4.08 -1.78 -4.68
CA HIS A 10 5.31 -1.33 -5.30
C HIS A 10 5.49 -2.04 -6.67
N PRO A 11 5.76 -1.31 -7.77
CA PRO A 11 5.78 -1.88 -9.13
C PRO A 11 6.92 -2.87 -9.39
N THR A 12 8.09 -2.68 -8.78
CA THR A 12 9.29 -3.51 -9.07
C THR A 12 9.88 -4.28 -7.89
N LYS A 13 9.65 -3.86 -6.64
CA LYS A 13 10.28 -4.44 -5.44
C LYS A 13 9.60 -5.71 -4.89
N ASN A 14 8.50 -6.15 -5.50
CA ASN A 14 7.79 -7.39 -5.12
C ASN A 14 8.04 -8.54 -6.10
N GLU A 15 9.13 -8.47 -6.87
CA GLU A 15 9.52 -9.50 -7.84
C GLU A 15 8.37 -9.80 -8.82
N LYS A 16 7.95 -11.07 -8.94
CA LYS A 16 6.82 -11.49 -9.80
C LYS A 16 5.46 -11.42 -9.10
N MET A 17 5.42 -11.02 -7.84
CA MET A 17 4.21 -11.05 -7.02
C MET A 17 3.39 -9.78 -7.20
N THR A 18 2.12 -9.98 -7.47
CA THR A 18 1.13 -8.93 -7.60
C THR A 18 0.24 -8.88 -6.36
N SER A 19 -0.51 -7.79 -6.23
CA SER A 19 -1.54 -7.66 -5.20
C SER A 19 -2.66 -8.70 -5.32
N TYR A 20 -2.76 -9.40 -6.45
CA TYR A 20 -3.74 -10.44 -6.71
C TYR A 20 -3.33 -11.83 -6.22
N ASP A 21 -2.04 -12.03 -5.94
CA ASP A 21 -1.47 -13.29 -5.45
C ASP A 21 -1.56 -13.44 -3.91
N VAL A 22 -2.12 -12.43 -3.23
CA VAL A 22 -2.20 -12.39 -1.76
C VAL A 22 -3.63 -12.16 -1.28
N THR A 23 -3.98 -12.82 -0.17
CA THR A 23 -5.26 -12.60 0.49
C THR A 23 -5.21 -11.32 1.34
N PRO A 24 -6.35 -10.62 1.54
CA PRO A 24 -6.39 -9.37 2.30
C PRO A 24 -5.87 -9.49 3.75
N ASN A 25 -5.99 -10.66 4.37
CA ASN A 25 -5.55 -10.94 5.74
C ASN A 25 -4.16 -11.57 5.81
N SER A 26 -3.43 -11.61 4.70
CA SER A 26 -2.10 -12.22 4.66
C SER A 26 -1.10 -11.50 5.58
N GLY A 27 -0.36 -12.27 6.36
CA GLY A 27 0.79 -11.80 7.14
C GLY A 27 2.03 -11.49 6.28
N LYS A 28 1.96 -11.70 4.96
CA LYS A 28 3.08 -11.51 4.04
C LYS A 28 3.52 -10.05 4.02
N LYS A 29 4.80 -9.81 4.29
CA LYS A 29 5.43 -8.48 4.25
C LYS A 29 5.91 -8.20 2.83
N VAL A 30 5.38 -7.14 2.23
CA VAL A 30 5.66 -6.72 0.86
C VAL A 30 6.01 -5.24 0.83
N TRP A 31 6.54 -4.78 -0.29
CA TRP A 31 6.85 -3.38 -0.53
C TRP A 31 5.62 -2.61 -1.01
N TRP A 32 5.45 -1.43 -0.42
CA TRP A 32 4.40 -0.47 -0.72
C TRP A 32 5.03 0.84 -1.16
N ILE A 33 4.31 1.58 -2.00
CA ILE A 33 4.64 2.95 -2.41
C ILE A 33 3.38 3.81 -2.29
N CYS A 34 3.53 5.05 -1.82
CA CYS A 34 2.43 6.02 -1.77
C CYS A 34 2.60 7.09 -2.85
N ASN A 35 1.58 7.93 -3.02
CA ASN A 35 1.58 8.99 -4.04
C ASN A 35 2.65 10.06 -3.82
N GLN A 36 3.20 10.15 -2.62
CA GLN A 36 4.31 11.04 -2.26
C GLN A 36 5.69 10.39 -2.53
N GLY A 37 5.73 9.20 -3.13
CA GLY A 37 6.96 8.47 -3.43
C GLY A 37 7.59 7.75 -2.24
N HIS A 38 7.05 7.86 -1.03
CA HIS A 38 7.58 7.09 0.10
C HIS A 38 7.37 5.60 -0.12
N GLU A 39 8.43 4.83 0.11
CA GLU A 39 8.46 3.39 -0.01
C GLU A 39 8.62 2.75 1.37
N TRP A 40 7.88 1.69 1.66
CA TRP A 40 8.01 1.00 2.94
C TRP A 40 7.58 -0.46 2.88
N LYS A 41 8.06 -1.26 3.82
CA LYS A 41 7.61 -2.64 4.02
C LYS A 41 6.49 -2.70 5.04
N ALA A 42 5.40 -3.40 4.71
CA ALA A 42 4.31 -3.69 5.64
C ALA A 42 3.61 -5.00 5.25
N THR A 43 2.93 -5.62 6.20
CA THR A 43 2.09 -6.79 5.90
C THR A 43 0.81 -6.39 5.19
N VAL A 44 0.30 -7.25 4.32
CA VAL A 44 -1.00 -7.02 3.64
C VAL A 44 -2.11 -6.79 4.66
N ASN A 45 -2.16 -7.61 5.72
CA ASN A 45 -3.12 -7.45 6.82
C ASN A 45 -3.01 -6.07 7.51
N ASN A 46 -1.80 -5.58 7.79
CA ASN A 46 -1.64 -4.25 8.40
C ASN A 46 -2.21 -3.14 7.52
N ARG A 47 -1.99 -3.25 6.22
CA ARG A 47 -2.43 -2.26 5.23
C ARG A 47 -3.94 -2.29 5.06
N ARG A 48 -4.54 -3.49 5.02
CA ARG A 48 -6.00 -3.68 5.05
C ARG A 48 -6.65 -3.04 6.27
N ASN A 49 -6.02 -3.17 7.44
CA ASN A 49 -6.48 -2.56 8.69
C ASN A 49 -6.18 -1.05 8.79
N GLY A 50 -5.80 -0.39 7.68
CA GLY A 50 -5.67 1.07 7.61
C GLY A 50 -4.35 1.63 8.16
N ARG A 51 -3.35 0.80 8.45
CA ARG A 51 -2.01 1.29 8.81
C ARG A 51 -1.36 1.90 7.57
N GLY A 52 -1.28 3.23 7.54
CA GLY A 52 -0.85 4.05 6.40
C GLY A 52 0.67 4.09 6.16
N CYS A 53 1.08 5.00 5.28
CA CYS A 53 2.49 5.29 5.02
C CYS A 53 3.15 5.99 6.23
N PRO A 54 4.26 5.47 6.78
CA PRO A 54 4.98 6.11 7.88
C PRO A 54 5.69 7.41 7.47
N GLY A 55 6.07 7.57 6.19
CA GLY A 55 6.58 8.83 5.66
C GLY A 55 5.54 9.94 5.72
N CYS A 56 4.33 9.69 5.20
CA CYS A 56 3.23 10.64 5.26
C CYS A 56 2.83 10.99 6.70
N TYR A 57 2.80 10.00 7.61
CA TYR A 57 2.52 10.25 9.02
C TYR A 57 3.51 11.24 9.65
N ARG A 58 4.81 11.05 9.40
CA ARG A 58 5.86 11.96 9.90
C ARG A 58 5.77 13.38 9.32
N MET A 59 5.26 13.51 8.10
CA MET A 59 5.10 14.80 7.42
C MET A 59 3.73 15.46 7.68
N GLY A 60 2.86 14.87 8.52
CA GLY A 60 1.51 15.38 8.73
C GLY A 60 0.59 15.27 7.49
N ILE A 61 0.99 14.51 6.47
CA ILE A 61 0.20 14.30 5.26
C ILE A 61 -0.95 13.34 5.58
N LYS A 62 -2.19 13.74 5.28
CA LYS A 62 -3.37 12.91 5.50
C LYS A 62 -3.24 11.57 4.79
N ARG A 63 -3.72 10.51 5.44
CA ARG A 63 -3.75 9.16 4.86
C ARG A 63 -4.58 9.18 3.58
N GLN A 64 -4.14 8.42 2.58
CA GLN A 64 -4.95 8.20 1.39
C GLN A 64 -6.28 7.56 1.83
N ALA A 65 -7.37 8.28 1.60
CA ALA A 65 -8.71 7.83 1.96
C ALA A 65 -9.14 6.69 1.03
N LYS A 66 -10.03 5.86 1.56
CA LYS A 66 -10.62 4.78 0.77
C LYS A 66 -11.43 5.37 -0.41
N GLY A 67 -10.99 5.18 -1.65
CA GLY A 67 -11.64 5.60 -2.89
C GLY A 67 -10.83 6.58 -3.76
N GLN A 68 -9.64 7.02 -3.35
CA GLN A 68 -8.93 8.06 -4.11
C GLN A 68 -8.26 7.48 -5.38
N THR A 69 -8.86 7.68 -6.54
CA THR A 69 -8.24 7.49 -7.86
C THR A 69 -7.42 8.74 -8.20
N LYS A 70 -6.21 8.54 -8.71
CA LYS A 70 -5.46 9.60 -9.39
C LYS A 70 -6.21 9.88 -10.68
N LEU A 71 -6.87 11.03 -10.78
CA LEU A 71 -7.27 11.58 -12.06
C LEU A 71 -5.96 11.90 -12.79
N ILE A 72 -5.69 11.16 -13.86
CA ILE A 72 -4.72 11.55 -14.88
C ILE A 72 -5.40 12.49 -15.85
#